data_AF-A0A1C5VWP3-F1
#
_entry.id   AF-A0A1C5VWP3-F1
#
_cell.length_a   1.000
_cell.length_b   1.000
_cell.length_c   1.000
_cell.angle_alpha   90.00
_cell.angle_beta   90.00
_cell.angle_gamma   90.00
#
_symmetry.space_group_name_H-M   'P 1'
#
loop_
_entity.id
_entity.type
_entity.pdbx_description
1 polymer ?
#
loop_
_entity_poly.entity_id
_entity_poly.type
_entity_poly.pdbx_seq_one_letter_code
_entity_poly.pdbx_strand_id
1 'polypeptide(L)'
;MITLMAILVSELGLFLNLLFPNLNWKNEVGVVKRSFSLIGVMIFFILYIGLFAFIYFKFKIINLNIYLLLPIVFTLTINLVIWNLIKTKGVEIFKKI
;
A
#
# COMPACT_ATOMS: atom_id res chain seq x y z
N MET A 1 -6.80 -2.18 -13.97
CA MET A 1 -7.15 -2.23 -12.52
C MET A 1 -6.34 -3.30 -11.79
N ILE A 2 -6.38 -4.57 -12.19
CA ILE A 2 -5.66 -5.66 -11.51
C ILE A 2 -4.14 -5.39 -11.42
N THR A 3 -3.53 -4.94 -12.51
CA THR A 3 -2.11 -4.57 -12.54
C THR A 3 -1.77 -3.42 -11.59
N LEU A 4 -2.59 -2.37 -11.54
CA LEU A 4 -2.40 -1.25 -10.62
C LEU A 4 -2.48 -1.68 -9.15
N MET A 5 -3.37 -2.63 -8.83
CA MET A 5 -3.47 -3.20 -7.50
C MET A 5 -2.26 -4.06 -7.14
N ALA A 6 -1.77 -4.88 -8.07
CA ALA A 6 -0.57 -5.67 -7.85
C ALA A 6 0.64 -4.76 -7.56
N ILE A 7 0.79 -3.67 -8.32
CA ILE A 7 1.82 -2.64 -8.08
C ILE A 7 1.63 -2.04 -6.68
N LEU A 8 0.41 -1.63 -6.31
CA LEU A 8 0.14 -1.03 -5.01
C LEU A 8 0.48 -1.95 -3.84
N VAL A 9 0.11 -3.24 -3.94
CA VAL A 9 0.44 -4.26 -2.93
C VAL A 9 1.96 -4.37 -2.77
N SER A 10 2.68 -4.45 -3.89
CA SER A 10 4.14 -4.56 -3.88
C SER A 10 4.81 -3.30 -3.32
N GLU A 11 4.39 -2.12 -3.76
CA GLU A 11 4.93 -0.83 -3.30
C GLU A 11 4.66 -0.59 -1.82
N LEU A 12 3.44 -0.84 -1.32
CA LEU A 12 3.14 -0.74 0.11
C LEU A 12 3.96 -1.72 0.95
N GLY A 13 4.10 -2.96 0.47
CA GLY A 13 4.93 -3.97 1.14
C GLY A 13 6.38 -3.52 1.25
N LEU A 14 6.95 -3.01 0.15
CA LEU A 14 8.31 -2.45 0.12
C LEU A 14 8.44 -1.24 1.04
N PHE A 15 7.49 -0.32 0.98
CA PHE A 15 7.49 0.90 1.78
C PHE A 15 7.42 0.61 3.28
N LEU A 16 6.55 -0.31 3.71
CA LEU A 16 6.44 -0.69 5.12
C LEU A 16 7.69 -1.43 5.61
N ASN A 17 8.30 -2.27 4.78
CA ASN A 17 9.58 -2.92 5.10
C ASN A 17 10.73 -1.89 5.23
N LEU A 18 10.70 -0.83 4.42
CA LEU A 18 11.68 0.26 4.51
C LEU A 18 11.52 1.07 5.80
N LEU A 19 10.28 1.35 6.21
CA LEU A 19 10.00 2.13 7.44
C LEU A 19 10.25 1.33 8.71
N PHE A 20 9.97 0.03 8.70
CA PHE A 20 10.10 -0.84 9.86
C PHE A 20 10.98 -2.05 9.53
N PRO A 21 12.29 -1.84 9.30
CA PRO A 21 13.20 -2.92 8.97
C PRO A 21 13.33 -3.87 10.16
N ASN A 22 13.27 -5.17 9.90
CA ASN A 22 13.49 -6.18 10.93
C ASN A 22 14.99 -6.39 11.17
N LEU A 23 15.59 -5.60 12.07
CA LEU A 23 17.03 -5.61 12.35
C LEU A 23 17.47 -6.65 13.40
N ASN A 24 16.53 -7.33 14.07
CA ASN A 24 16.80 -8.28 15.18
C ASN A 24 16.88 -9.74 14.74
N TRP A 25 17.30 -9.99 13.50
CA TRP A 25 17.30 -11.30 12.90
C TRP A 25 18.39 -12.19 13.52
N LYS A 26 17.97 -13.28 14.18
CA LYS A 26 18.86 -14.34 14.66
C LYS A 26 19.05 -15.48 13.65
N ASN A 27 18.20 -15.54 12.62
CA ASN A 27 18.24 -16.54 11.55
C ASN A 27 17.51 -16.00 10.30
N GLU A 28 18.04 -16.25 9.10
CA GLU A 28 17.57 -15.66 7.82
C GLU A 28 16.08 -15.94 7.55
N VAL A 29 15.61 -17.14 7.93
CA VAL A 29 14.24 -17.61 7.67
C VAL A 29 13.19 -16.92 8.56
N GLY A 30 13.60 -16.36 9.71
CA GLY A 30 12.71 -15.68 10.66
C GLY A 30 12.18 -14.34 10.13
N VAL A 31 12.92 -13.70 9.23
CA VAL A 31 12.58 -12.41 8.61
C VAL A 31 11.37 -12.54 7.68
N VAL A 32 11.27 -13.65 6.95
CA VAL A 32 10.20 -13.91 5.97
C VAL A 32 8.88 -14.29 6.66
N LYS A 33 8.93 -15.05 7.76
CA LYS A 33 7.73 -15.64 8.40
C LYS A 33 6.93 -14.68 9.29
N ARG A 34 7.41 -13.46 9.55
CA ARG A 34 6.74 -12.44 10.41
C ARG A 34 6.84 -11.03 9.84
N SER A 35 6.64 -10.85 8.53
CA SER A 35 6.70 -9.50 7.98
C SER A 35 5.46 -8.72 8.45
N PHE A 36 5.63 -7.87 9.46
CA PHE A 36 4.63 -6.90 9.94
C PHE A 36 4.03 -6.08 8.78
N SER A 37 4.83 -5.85 7.73
CA SER A 37 4.39 -5.23 6.48
C SER A 37 3.20 -5.94 5.82
N LEU A 38 3.12 -7.27 5.82
CA LEU A 38 1.96 -8.00 5.28
C LEU A 38 0.66 -7.66 6.04
N ILE A 39 0.73 -7.61 7.38
CA ILE A 39 -0.42 -7.23 8.21
C ILE A 39 -0.82 -5.78 7.92
N GLY A 40 0.16 -4.88 7.80
CA GLY A 40 -0.08 -3.49 7.43
C GLY A 40 -0.73 -3.33 6.05
N VAL A 41 -0.27 -4.08 5.05
CA VAL A 41 -0.89 -4.12 3.71
C VAL A 41 -2.34 -4.62 3.81
N MET A 42 -2.60 -5.70 4.55
CA MET A 42 -3.96 -6.23 4.70
C MET A 42 -4.92 -5.22 5.35
N ILE A 43 -4.49 -4.55 6.43
CA ILE A 43 -5.29 -3.51 7.10
C ILE A 43 -5.56 -2.36 6.13
N PHE A 44 -4.56 -1.91 5.38
CA PHE A 44 -4.73 -0.87 4.37
C PHE A 44 -5.80 -1.26 3.34
N PHE A 45 -5.79 -2.49 2.83
CA PHE A 45 -6.79 -2.94 1.85
C PHE A 45 -8.19 -3.12 2.45
N ILE A 46 -8.31 -3.48 3.72
CA ILE A 46 -9.61 -3.47 4.42
C ILE A 46 -10.18 -2.04 4.45
N LEU A 47 -9.37 -1.06 4.84
CA LEU A 47 -9.77 0.35 4.86
C LEU A 47 -10.07 0.87 3.44
N TYR A 48 -9.28 0.46 2.46
CA TYR A 48 -9.49 0.79 1.04
C TYR A 48 -10.87 0.32 0.58
N ILE A 49 -11.21 -0.95 0.80
CA ILE A 49 -12.51 -1.51 0.41
C ILE A 49 -13.63 -0.82 1.18
N GLY A 50 -13.45 -0.61 2.49
CA GLY A 50 -14.42 0.09 3.34
C GLY A 50 -14.71 1.52 2.86
N LEU A 51 -13.69 2.25 2.41
CA LEU A 51 -13.81 3.59 1.86
C LEU A 51 -14.69 3.61 0.61
N PHE A 52 -14.44 2.72 -0.36
CA PHE A 52 -15.24 2.69 -1.59
C PHE A 52 -16.65 2.16 -1.36
N ALA A 53 -16.83 1.20 -0.46
CA ALA A 53 -18.15 0.77 -0.01
C ALA A 53 -18.92 1.94 0.62
N PHE A 54 -18.28 2.70 1.51
CA PHE A 54 -18.89 3.88 2.13
C PHE A 54 -19.29 4.94 1.08
N ILE A 55 -18.41 5.24 0.11
CA ILE A 55 -18.70 6.16 -0.98
C ILE A 55 -19.91 5.69 -1.79
N TYR A 56 -19.97 4.40 -2.14
CA TYR A 56 -21.10 3.83 -2.87
C TYR A 56 -22.43 4.03 -2.12
N PHE A 57 -22.49 3.64 -0.85
CA PHE A 57 -23.71 3.75 -0.05
C PHE A 57 -24.10 5.20 0.25
N LYS A 58 -23.12 6.08 0.50
CA LYS A 58 -23.37 7.47 0.86
C LYS A 58 -23.88 8.31 -0.31
N PHE A 59 -23.26 8.14 -1.48
CA PHE A 59 -23.58 8.93 -2.68
C PHE A 59 -24.57 8.24 -3.62
N LYS A 60 -24.95 6.99 -3.33
CA LYS A 60 -25.88 6.18 -4.13
C LYS A 60 -25.53 6.22 -5.62
N ILE A 61 -24.26 5.96 -5.94
CA ILE A 61 -23.74 6.10 -7.31
C ILE A 61 -24.44 5.06 -8.21
N ILE A 62 -25.30 5.53 -9.11
CA ILE A 62 -26.07 4.67 -10.02
C ILE A 62 -25.22 4.28 -11.24
N ASN A 63 -24.31 5.17 -11.66
CA ASN A 63 -23.47 4.93 -12.82
C ASN A 63 -22.24 4.08 -12.45
N LEU A 64 -22.26 2.81 -12.88
CA LEU A 64 -21.20 1.84 -12.64
C LEU A 64 -19.83 2.30 -13.19
N ASN A 65 -19.80 2.98 -14.34
CA ASN A 65 -18.55 3.44 -14.93
C ASN A 65 -17.85 4.49 -14.04
N ILE A 66 -18.62 5.40 -13.47
CA ILE A 66 -18.10 6.40 -12.52
C ILE A 66 -17.59 5.72 -11.27
N TYR A 67 -18.33 4.74 -10.75
CA TYR A 67 -17.93 3.98 -9.58
C TYR A 67 -16.62 3.21 -9.81
N LEU A 68 -16.40 2.63 -11.00
CA LEU A 68 -15.19 1.90 -11.35
C LEU A 68 -13.99 2.81 -11.67
N LEU A 69 -14.22 4.01 -12.18
CA LEU A 69 -13.16 4.98 -12.46
C LEU A 69 -12.52 5.55 -11.18
N LEU A 70 -13.32 5.78 -10.15
CA LEU A 70 -12.86 6.29 -8.85
C LEU A 70 -11.68 5.49 -8.26
N PRO A 71 -11.78 4.16 -8.03
CA PRO A 71 -10.68 3.38 -7.48
C PRO A 71 -9.48 3.31 -8.44
N ILE A 72 -9.67 3.41 -9.75
CA ILE A 72 -8.55 3.42 -10.71
C ILE A 72 -7.70 4.68 -10.52
N VAL A 73 -8.34 5.86 -10.56
CA VAL A 73 -7.66 7.15 -10.39
C VAL A 73 -7.01 7.24 -9.01
N PHE A 74 -7.72 6.78 -7.98
CA PHE A 74 -7.20 6.77 -6.61
C PHE A 74 -6.00 5.84 -6.44
N THR A 75 -6.07 4.60 -6.94
CA THR A 75 -4.95 3.64 -6.88
C THR A 75 -3.73 4.17 -7.62
N LEU A 76 -3.93 4.73 -8.82
CA LEU A 76 -2.84 5.32 -9.61
C LEU A 76 -2.15 6.46 -8.84
N THR A 77 -2.94 7.32 -8.21
CA THR A 77 -2.42 8.45 -7.41
C THR A 77 -1.59 7.94 -6.22
N ILE A 78 -2.08 6.94 -5.50
CA ILE A 78 -1.34 6.36 -4.37
C ILE A 78 -0.04 5.71 -4.82
N ASN A 79 -0.04 4.96 -5.92
CA ASN A 79 1.19 4.36 -6.46
C ASN A 79 2.24 5.43 -6.75
N LEU A 80 1.86 6.51 -7.44
CA LEU A 80 2.79 7.61 -7.74
C LEU A 80 3.36 8.26 -6.46
N VAL A 81 2.54 8.42 -5.43
CA VAL A 81 2.97 8.96 -4.13
C VAL A 81 3.95 8.01 -3.44
N ILE A 82 3.60 6.73 -3.32
CA ILE A 82 4.45 5.73 -2.64
C ILE A 82 5.76 5.55 -3.39
N TRP A 83 5.72 5.48 -4.72
CA TRP A 83 6.91 5.42 -5.57
C TRP A 83 7.88 6.56 -5.28
N ASN A 84 7.38 7.79 -5.17
CA ASN A 84 8.21 8.96 -4.83
C ASN A 84 8.76 8.90 -3.40
N LEU A 85 7.98 8.38 -2.46
CA LEU A 85 8.44 8.18 -1.08
C LEU A 85 9.52 7.11 -0.99
N ILE A 86 9.36 5.96 -1.65
CA ILE A 86 10.37 4.88 -1.64
C ILE A 86 11.71 5.39 -2.16
N LYS A 87 11.71 6.12 -3.29
CA LYS A 87 12.93 6.69 -3.89
C LYS A 87 13.68 7.65 -2.97
N THR A 88 12.98 8.38 -2.10
CA THR A 88 13.59 9.42 -1.25
C THR A 88 13.89 8.92 0.16
N LYS A 89 13.00 8.12 0.75
CA LYS A 89 13.10 7.64 2.13
C LYS A 89 14.30 6.76 2.39
N GLY A 90 14.69 5.88 1.45
CA GLY A 90 15.84 4.99 1.66
C GLY A 90 17.14 5.77 1.83
N VAL A 91 17.35 6.78 0.99
CA VAL A 91 18.51 7.69 1.08
C VAL A 91 18.45 8.53 2.35
N GLU A 92 17.26 9.01 2.73
CA GLU A 92 17.07 9.79 3.96
C GLU A 92 17.40 8.99 5.22
N ILE A 93 16.95 7.73 5.28
CA ILE A 93 17.23 6.82 6.40
C ILE A 93 18.72 6.50 6.46
N PHE A 94 19.34 6.17 5.33
CA PHE A 94 20.77 5.86 5.27
C PHE A 94 21.65 7.03 5.73
N LYS A 95 21.31 8.26 5.33
CA LYS A 95 22.04 9.48 5.75
C LYS A 95 21.95 9.80 7.24
N LYS A 96 21.01 9.20 7.97
CA LYS A 96 20.80 9.41 9.42
C LYS A 96 21.50 8.35 10.28
N ILE A 97 22.12 7.33 9.67
CA ILE A 97 22.94 6.31 10.32
C ILE A 97 24.40 6.78 10.24
#